data_AF-A0A7D5GG01-F1
#
_entry.id   AF-A0A7D5GG01-F1
#
_cell.length_a   1.000
_cell.length_b   1.000
_cell.length_c   1.000
_cell.angle_alpha   90.00
_cell.angle_beta   90.00
_cell.angle_gamma   90.00
#
_symmetry.space_group_name_H-M   'P 1'
#
loop_
_entity.id
_entity.type
_entity.pdbx_description
1 polymer ?
#
loop_
_entity_poly.entity_id
_entity_poly.type
_entity_poly.pdbx_seq_one_letter_code
_entity_poly.pdbx_strand_id
1 'polypeptide(L)'
;MALETRSVFAIVGVVFLSVGTALHASERTGPGLLCLTVGFLFAGGWAFLGMELARNGEASTPAETYLSGGMAAMTLALYFGIRTHETMFSR
;
A
#
# COMPACT_ATOMS: atom_id res chain seq x y z
N MET A 1 -16.98 4.50 11.28
CA MET A 1 -16.55 3.26 10.60
C MET A 1 -15.65 3.49 9.39
N ALA A 2 -16.13 3.91 8.21
CA ALA A 2 -15.26 3.98 7.01
C ALA A 2 -14.06 4.94 7.14
N LEU A 3 -14.24 6.10 7.77
CA LEU A 3 -13.16 7.06 8.07
C LEU A 3 -12.09 6.50 9.03
N GLU A 4 -12.52 5.74 10.05
CA GLU A 4 -11.61 5.12 11.02
C GLU A 4 -10.82 3.99 10.36
N THR A 5 -11.50 3.13 9.59
CA THR A 5 -10.85 2.08 8.80
C THR A 5 -9.85 2.69 7.83
N ARG A 6 -10.20 3.76 7.11
CA ARG A 6 -9.27 4.47 6.23
C ARG A 6 -8.04 4.95 7.00
N SER A 7 -8.21 5.54 8.18
CA SER A 7 -7.08 5.99 9.00
C SER A 7 -6.17 4.84 9.43
N VAL A 8 -6.74 3.69 9.80
CA VAL A 8 -5.96 2.47 10.10
C VAL A 8 -5.16 2.01 8.89
N PHE A 9 -5.76 1.98 7.70
CA PHE A 9 -5.06 1.60 6.47
C PHE A 9 -3.90 2.54 6.15
N ALA A 10 -4.07 3.85 6.38
CA ALA A 10 -2.99 4.82 6.21
C ALA A 10 -1.82 4.54 7.17
N ILE A 11 -2.11 4.36 8.47
CA ILE A 11 -1.08 4.14 9.50
C ILE A 11 -0.33 2.84 9.22
N VAL A 12 -1.05 1.74 8.98
CA VAL A 12 -0.44 0.44 8.68
C VAL A 12 0.39 0.53 7.40
N GLY A 13 -0.15 1.14 6.34
CA GLY A 13 0.58 1.36 5.09
C GLY A 13 1.89 2.10 5.30
N VAL A 14 1.87 3.23 6.02
CA VAL A 14 3.07 4.03 6.31
C VAL A 14 4.10 3.24 7.12
N VAL A 15 3.66 2.49 8.14
CA VAL A 15 4.56 1.67 8.96
C VAL A 15 5.26 0.62 8.10
N PHE A 16 4.52 -0.13 7.29
CA PHE A 16 5.08 -1.18 6.44
C PHE A 16 5.99 -0.62 5.33
N LEU A 17 5.65 0.51 4.73
CA LEU A 17 6.51 1.17 3.75
C LEU A 17 7.81 1.67 4.38
N SER A 18 7.74 2.23 5.58
CA SER A 18 8.93 2.71 6.30
C SER A 18 9.85 1.57 6.69
N VAL A 19 9.28 0.51 7.30
CA VAL A 19 10.03 -0.71 7.67
C VAL A 19 10.61 -1.39 6.43
N GLY A 20 9.82 -1.54 5.36
CA GLY A 20 10.27 -2.14 4.11
C GLY A 20 11.44 -1.38 3.48
N THR A 21 11.38 -0.04 3.48
CA THR A 21 12.46 0.82 3.00
C THR A 21 13.72 0.68 3.85
N ALA A 22 13.59 0.67 5.19
CA ALA A 22 14.71 0.50 6.10
C ALA A 22 15.38 -0.88 5.96
N LEU A 23 14.59 -1.95 5.83
CA LEU A 23 15.09 -3.31 5.61
C LEU A 23 15.78 -3.45 4.25
N HIS A 24 15.20 -2.86 3.20
CA HIS A 24 15.79 -2.85 1.86
C HIS A 24 17.13 -2.11 1.86
N ALA A 25 17.21 -0.95 2.52
CA ALA A 25 18.45 -0.20 2.70
C ALA A 25 19.51 -0.95 3.52
N SER A 26 19.09 -1.89 4.38
CA SER A 26 19.97 -2.73 5.19
C SER A 26 20.33 -4.07 4.52
N GLU A 27 20.20 -4.14 3.20
CA GLU A 27 20.47 -5.34 2.36
C GLU A 27 19.59 -6.57 2.67
N ARG A 28 18.58 -6.44 3.54
CA ARG A 28 17.60 -7.49 3.86
C ARG A 28 16.51 -7.51 2.79
N THR A 29 16.91 -7.81 1.56
CA THR A 29 16.09 -7.63 0.35
C THR A 29 14.77 -8.39 0.41
N GLY A 30 14.77 -9.68 0.74
CA GLY A 30 13.53 -10.47 0.82
C GLY A 30 12.49 -9.86 1.78
N PRO A 31 12.78 -9.79 3.08
CA PRO A 31 11.87 -9.18 4.06
C PRO A 31 11.48 -7.74 3.72
N GLY A 32 12.41 -6.94 3.18
CA GLY A 32 12.13 -5.57 2.73
C GLY A 32 11.07 -5.51 1.63
N LEU A 33 11.21 -6.33 0.58
CA LEU A 33 10.24 -6.40 -0.52
C LEU A 33 8.86 -6.89 -0.04
N LEU A 34 8.81 -7.83 0.91
CA LEU A 34 7.55 -8.28 1.51
C LEU A 34 6.87 -7.14 2.26
N CYS A 35 7.60 -6.40 3.09
CA CYS A 35 7.06 -5.26 3.80
C CYS A 35 6.56 -4.16 2.84
N LEU A 36 7.30 -3.88 1.76
CA LEU A 36 6.85 -2.94 0.72
C LEU A 36 5.55 -3.41 0.07
N THR A 37 5.46 -4.70 -0.28
CA THR A 37 4.23 -5.30 -0.85
C THR A 37 3.04 -5.06 0.06
N VAL A 38 3.16 -5.38 1.35
CA VAL A 38 2.09 -5.18 2.34
C VAL A 38 1.75 -3.70 2.47
N GLY A 39 2.75 -2.82 2.56
CA GLY A 39 2.54 -1.38 2.66
C GLY A 39 1.74 -0.81 1.49
N PHE A 40 2.05 -1.25 0.26
CA PHE A 40 1.31 -0.85 -0.93
C PHE A 40 -0.11 -1.43 -1.00
N LEU A 41 -0.35 -2.65 -0.51
CA LEU A 41 -1.71 -3.18 -0.39
C LEU A 41 -2.58 -2.33 0.55
N PHE A 42 -2.03 -1.93 1.70
CA PHE A 42 -2.73 -1.04 2.63
C PHE A 42 -2.92 0.37 2.04
N ALA A 43 -1.94 0.90 1.29
CA ALA A 43 -2.12 2.16 0.56
C ALA A 43 -3.22 2.06 -0.51
N GLY A 44 -3.33 0.93 -1.21
CA GLY A 44 -4.42 0.65 -2.15
C GLY A 44 -5.78 0.61 -1.46
N GLY A 45 -5.89 -0.10 -0.34
CA GLY A 45 -7.12 -0.12 0.47
C GLY A 45 -7.51 1.26 1.01
N TRP A 46 -6.54 2.05 1.49
CA TRP A 46 -6.76 3.45 1.88
C TRP A 46 -7.32 4.28 0.74
N ALA A 47 -6.76 4.12 -0.47
CA ALA A 47 -7.18 4.86 -1.64
C ALA A 47 -8.59 4.46 -2.08
N PHE A 48 -8.92 3.17 -2.16
CA PHE A 48 -10.27 2.73 -2.53
C PHE A 48 -11.34 3.15 -1.52
N LEU A 49 -11.05 3.11 -0.22
CA LEU A 49 -11.94 3.67 0.80
C LEU A 49 -12.07 5.20 0.66
N GLY A 50 -10.98 5.90 0.33
CA GLY A 50 -11.01 7.33 0.03
C GLY A 50 -11.90 7.67 -1.18
N MET A 51 -11.87 6.83 -2.22
CA MET A 51 -12.73 6.96 -3.40
C MET A 51 -14.21 6.80 -3.03
N GLU A 52 -14.55 5.82 -2.19
CA GLU A 52 -15.92 5.62 -1.72
C GLU A 52 -16.41 6.83 -0.90
N LEU A 53 -15.61 7.30 0.05
CA LEU A 53 -15.91 8.50 0.83
C LEU A 53 -16.06 9.74 -0.05
N ALA A 54 -15.23 9.90 -1.07
CA ALA A 54 -15.32 11.01 -2.03
C ALA A 54 -16.63 10.96 -2.84
N ARG A 55 -17.05 9.77 -3.27
CA ARG A 55 -18.33 9.57 -3.97
C ARG A 55 -19.54 9.89 -3.08
N ASN A 56 -19.41 9.71 -1.77
CA ASN A 56 -20.45 10.04 -0.79
C ASN A 56 -20.40 11.51 -0.33
N GLY A 57 -19.47 12.32 -0.85
CA GLY A 57 -19.29 13.73 -0.44
C GLY A 57 -18.62 13.92 0.92
N GLU A 58 -18.02 12.86 1.48
CA GLU A 58 -17.35 12.87 2.79
C GLU A 58 -15.85 13.16 2.72
N ALA A 59 -15.30 13.32 1.52
CA ALA A 59 -13.90 13.68 1.30
C ALA A 59 -13.76 14.86 0.32
N SER A 60 -12.83 15.76 0.60
CA SER A 60 -12.56 16.96 -0.22
C SER A 60 -11.80 16.68 -1.52
N THR A 61 -11.18 15.50 -1.63
CA THR A 61 -10.40 15.12 -2.81
C THR A 61 -11.27 14.36 -3.81
N PRO A 62 -11.16 14.62 -5.13
CA PRO A 62 -11.91 13.91 -6.15
C PRO A 62 -11.68 12.39 -6.13
N ALA A 63 -12.73 11.63 -6.43
CA ALA A 63 -12.71 10.16 -6.45
C ALA A 63 -11.68 9.60 -7.45
N GLU A 64 -11.44 10.30 -8.55
CA GLU A 64 -10.48 9.93 -9.61
C GLU A 64 -9.03 9.99 -9.11
N THR A 65 -8.73 10.91 -8.19
CA THR A 65 -7.39 11.00 -7.58
C THR A 65 -7.12 9.76 -6.75
N TYR A 66 -8.10 9.36 -5.93
CA TYR A 66 -8.02 8.12 -5.17
C TYR A 66 -7.93 6.88 -6.07
N LEU A 67 -8.70 6.84 -7.16
CA LEU A 67 -8.61 5.74 -8.13
C LEU A 67 -7.20 5.62 -8.72
N SER A 68 -6.63 6.73 -9.20
CA SER A 68 -5.27 6.73 -9.77
C SER A 68 -4.20 6.31 -8.76
N GLY A 69 -4.29 6.81 -7.52
CA GLY A 69 -3.37 6.44 -6.44
C GLY A 69 -3.52 4.98 -6.03
N GLY A 70 -4.76 4.48 -5.95
CA GLY A 70 -5.07 3.09 -5.65
C GLY A 70 -4.53 2.14 -6.73
N MET A 71 -4.71 2.47 -8.00
CA MET A 71 -4.17 1.67 -9.10
C MET A 71 -2.64 1.64 -9.08
N ALA A 72 -1.98 2.78 -8.87
CA ALA A 72 -0.53 2.83 -8.73
C ALA A 72 -0.03 1.99 -7.55
N ALA A 73 -0.69 2.07 -6.40
CA ALA A 73 -0.36 1.26 -5.23
C ALA A 73 -0.54 -0.24 -5.52
N MET A 74 -1.62 -0.64 -6.20
CA MET A 74 -1.83 -2.04 -6.58
C MET A 74 -0.78 -2.56 -7.56
N THR A 75 -0.39 -1.76 -8.55
CA THR A 75 0.70 -2.13 -9.48
C THR A 75 2.01 -2.36 -8.73
N LEU A 76 2.36 -1.46 -7.79
CA LEU A 76 3.57 -1.62 -6.98
C LEU A 76 3.48 -2.83 -6.05
N ALA A 77 2.33 -3.08 -5.43
CA ALA A 77 2.11 -4.26 -4.61
C ALA A 77 2.33 -5.56 -5.41
N LEU A 78 1.79 -5.65 -6.63
CA LEU A 78 1.99 -6.80 -7.51
C LEU A 78 3.47 -6.96 -7.90
N TYR A 79 4.12 -5.86 -8.30
CA TYR A 79 5.53 -5.87 -8.65
C TYR A 79 6.40 -6.37 -7.48
N PHE A 80 6.27 -5.75 -6.31
CA PHE A 80 7.05 -6.14 -5.14
C PHE A 80 6.68 -7.55 -4.66
N GLY A 81 5.43 -7.99 -4.81
CA GLY A 81 5.01 -9.34 -4.48
C GLY A 81 5.70 -10.40 -5.33
N ILE A 82 5.77 -10.18 -6.65
CA ILE A 82 6.50 -11.04 -7.59
C ILE A 82 7.98 -11.09 -7.21
N ARG A 83 8.61 -9.93 -7.00
CA ARG A 83 10.03 -9.84 -6.61
C ARG A 83 10.32 -10.52 -5.27
N THR A 84 9.39 -10.41 -4.33
CA THR A 84 9.46 -11.09 -3.03
C THR A 84 9.48 -12.60 -3.22
N HIS A 85 8.59 -13.12 -4.07
CA HIS A 85 8.51 -14.55 -4.34
C HIS A 85 9.79 -15.10 -4.97
N GLU A 86 10.30 -14.42 -6.01
CA GLU A 86 11.58 -14.76 -6.64
C GLU A 86 12.75 -14.77 -5.65
N THR A 87 12.77 -13.81 -4.73
CA THR A 87 13.87 -13.63 -3.78
C THR A 87 13.84 -14.65 -2.63
N MET A 88 12.64 -15.04 -2.15
CA MET A 88 12.51 -15.85 -0.93
C MET A 88 12.11 -17.31 -1.17
N PHE A 89 11.40 -17.63 -2.25
CA PHE A 89 10.79 -18.95 -2.43
C PHE A 89 11.27 -19.70 -3.69
N SER A 90 11.99 -19.04 -4.60
CA SER A 90 12.49 -19.65 -5.84
C SER A 90 13.93 -20.18 -5.74
N ARG A 91 14.42 -20.47 -4.53
CA ARG A 91 15.71 -21.15 -4.27
C ARG A 91 15.49 -22.63 -4.00
#